data_AF-A0A1W9R6T5-F1
#
_entry.id   AF-A0A1W9R6T5-F1
#
_cell.length_a   1.000
_cell.length_b   1.000
_cell.length_c   1.000
_cell.angle_alpha   90.00
_cell.angle_beta   90.00
_cell.angle_gamma   90.00
#
_symmetry.space_group_name_H-M   'P 1'
#
loop_
_entity.id
_entity.type
_entity.pdbx_description
1 polymer ?
#
loop_
_entity_poly.entity_id
_entity_poly.type
_entity_poly.pdbx_seq_one_letter_code
_entity_poly.pdbx_strand_id
1 'polypeptide(L)'
;MLRNCYKIPVDKLIVEFDIRTVYKVSLFIDELNSEKIKIVIADNKDRFRRAVYEILMGRYNNDLYGKEKVSGKTVNITAIKFKRRNNSNIRIYCKEYIDSQIPNVKSVVMICTYDKRTQKIDKKLRSFINRISGYEYEI
;
A
#
# COMPACT_ATOMS: atom_id res chain seq x y z
N MET A 1 4.65 2.15 19.87
CA MET A 1 4.36 0.71 20.06
C MET A 1 4.44 0.05 18.70
N LEU A 2 5.28 -0.98 18.57
CA LEU A 2 5.39 -1.74 17.33
C LEU A 2 4.08 -2.50 17.09
N ARG A 3 3.68 -2.57 15.82
CA ARG A 3 2.50 -3.30 15.37
C ARG A 3 2.94 -4.56 14.63
N ASN A 4 2.16 -5.62 14.77
CA ASN A 4 2.38 -6.85 14.03
C ASN A 4 1.86 -6.72 12.59
N CYS A 5 2.48 -7.45 11.69
CA CYS A 5 2.01 -7.60 10.32
C CYS A 5 2.27 -9.01 9.79
N TYR A 6 1.52 -9.41 8.78
CA TYR A 6 1.67 -10.70 8.12
C TYR A 6 2.27 -10.50 6.73
N LYS A 7 3.30 -11.28 6.41
CA LYS A 7 3.88 -11.30 5.08
C LYS A 7 2.93 -11.95 4.08
N ILE A 8 2.76 -11.32 2.93
CA ILE A 8 2.04 -11.88 1.79
C ILE A 8 3.04 -12.62 0.91
N PRO A 9 2.79 -13.91 0.58
CA PRO A 9 3.61 -14.61 -0.39
C PRO A 9 3.40 -14.01 -1.78
N VAL A 10 4.45 -13.42 -2.34
CA VAL A 10 4.44 -12.81 -3.68
C VAL A 10 5.23 -13.62 -4.71
N ASP A 11 5.89 -14.70 -4.30
CA ASP A 11 6.79 -15.48 -5.16
C ASP A 11 6.06 -16.04 -6.38
N LYS A 12 4.84 -16.56 -6.18
CA LYS A 12 3.98 -17.02 -7.29
C LYS A 12 3.65 -15.90 -8.28
N LEU A 13 3.42 -14.68 -7.79
CA LEU A 13 3.13 -13.53 -8.64
C LEU A 13 4.37 -13.06 -9.40
N ILE A 14 5.54 -13.07 -8.76
CA ILE A 14 6.82 -12.73 -9.40
C ILE A 14 7.06 -13.66 -10.60
N VAL A 15 6.89 -14.96 -10.40
CA VAL A 15 7.02 -15.97 -11.46
C VAL A 15 5.97 -15.77 -12.54
N GLU A 16 4.69 -15.63 -12.16
CA GLU A 16 3.59 -15.47 -13.11
C GLU A 16 3.72 -14.21 -13.99
N PHE A 17 4.26 -13.12 -13.42
CA PHE A 17 4.49 -11.88 -14.14
C PHE A 17 5.82 -11.81 -14.91
N ASP A 18 6.66 -12.86 -14.85
CA ASP A 18 8.05 -12.86 -15.34
C ASP A 18 8.83 -11.61 -14.90
N ILE A 19 8.75 -11.27 -13.61
CA ILE A 19 9.40 -10.09 -13.06
C ILE A 19 10.89 -10.37 -12.87
N ARG A 20 11.73 -9.66 -13.64
CA ARG A 20 13.20 -9.74 -13.58
C ARG A 20 13.85 -8.47 -13.03
N THR A 21 13.11 -7.76 -12.18
CA THR A 21 13.57 -6.48 -11.60
C THR A 21 14.69 -6.68 -10.59
N VAL A 22 15.57 -5.68 -10.47
CA VAL A 22 16.59 -5.61 -9.40
C VAL A 22 15.98 -5.32 -8.02
N TYR A 23 14.70 -4.90 -7.98
CA TYR A 23 14.01 -4.60 -6.73
C TYR A 23 13.55 -5.87 -6.02
N LYS A 24 14.03 -6.06 -4.79
CA LYS A 24 13.50 -7.09 -3.89
C LYS A 24 12.40 -6.47 -3.04
N VAL A 25 11.15 -6.78 -3.37
CA VAL A 25 9.99 -6.21 -2.70
C VAL A 25 9.28 -7.24 -1.82
N SER A 26 9.07 -6.91 -0.55
CA SER A 26 8.22 -7.69 0.36
C SER A 26 6.91 -6.96 0.62
N LEU A 27 5.80 -7.70 0.64
CA LEU A 27 4.47 -7.16 0.94
C LEU A 27 3.96 -7.69 2.27
N PHE A 28 3.32 -6.82 3.04
CA PHE A 28 2.76 -7.14 4.34
C PHE A 28 1.37 -6.53 4.53
N ILE A 29 0.59 -7.09 5.46
CA ILE A 29 -0.71 -6.55 5.91
C ILE A 29 -0.66 -6.35 7.43
N ASP A 30 -1.04 -5.16 7.88
CA ASP A 30 -1.25 -4.86 9.30
C ASP A 30 -2.25 -5.85 9.93
N GLU A 31 -1.87 -6.49 11.04
CA GLU A 31 -2.67 -7.54 11.68
C GLU A 31 -4.07 -7.04 12.05
N LEU A 32 -4.14 -5.89 12.73
CA LEU A 32 -5.38 -5.32 13.27
C LEU A 32 -6.37 -4.87 12.19
N ASN A 33 -5.91 -4.60 10.96
CA ASN A 33 -6.77 -4.20 9.84
C ASN A 33 -6.88 -5.29 8.77
N SER A 34 -6.30 -6.48 9.02
CA SER A 34 -6.11 -7.49 7.99
C SER A 34 -7.40 -7.99 7.36
N GLU A 35 -8.45 -8.21 8.16
CA GLU A 35 -9.76 -8.66 7.65
C GLU A 35 -10.37 -7.64 6.68
N LYS A 36 -10.44 -6.37 7.07
CA LYS A 36 -11.00 -5.30 6.22
C LYS A 36 -10.20 -5.13 4.93
N ILE A 37 -8.87 -5.24 5.01
CA ILE A 37 -7.99 -5.17 3.84
C ILE A 37 -8.25 -6.36 2.91
N LYS A 38 -8.34 -7.58 3.45
CA LYS A 38 -8.63 -8.80 2.67
C LYS A 38 -9.98 -8.72 1.96
N ILE A 39 -11.01 -8.19 2.61
CA ILE A 39 -12.32 -7.96 1.99
C ILE A 39 -12.19 -7.03 0.78
N VAL A 40 -11.54 -5.87 0.94
CA VAL A 40 -11.32 -4.93 -0.17
C VAL A 40 -10.52 -5.55 -1.31
N ILE A 41 -9.50 -6.37 -0.99
CA ILE A 41 -8.71 -7.09 -1.99
C ILE A 41 -9.58 -8.09 -2.75
N ALA A 42 -10.36 -8.91 -2.06
CA ALA A 42 -11.24 -9.92 -2.67
C ALA A 42 -12.23 -9.28 -3.63
N ASP A 43 -12.85 -8.18 -3.19
CA ASP A 43 -13.79 -7.36 -3.94
C ASP A 43 -13.21 -6.64 -5.17
N ASN A 44 -11.88 -6.56 -5.28
CA ASN A 44 -11.18 -5.81 -6.32
C ASN A 44 -9.93 -6.56 -6.85
N LYS A 45 -10.01 -7.90 -6.91
CA LYS A 45 -8.88 -8.80 -7.14
C LYS A 45 -8.00 -8.42 -8.33
N ASP A 46 -8.59 -8.16 -9.49
CA ASP A 46 -7.82 -7.86 -10.72
C ASP A 46 -7.09 -6.53 -10.63
N ARG A 47 -7.73 -5.52 -10.04
CA ARG A 47 -7.11 -4.20 -9.85
C ARG A 47 -6.02 -4.26 -8.79
N PHE A 48 -6.25 -5.01 -7.71
CA PHE A 48 -5.22 -5.27 -6.70
C PHE A 48 -4.01 -5.98 -7.33
N ARG A 49 -4.25 -7.02 -8.14
CA ARG A 49 -3.21 -7.74 -8.88
C ARG A 49 -2.36 -6.81 -9.74
N ARG A 50 -2.99 -5.89 -10.49
CA ARG A 50 -2.28 -4.87 -11.28
C ARG A 50 -1.49 -3.89 -10.40
N ALA A 51 -2.02 -3.48 -9.26
CA ALA A 51 -1.29 -2.63 -8.32
C ALA A 51 -0.07 -3.35 -7.72
N VAL A 52 -0.21 -4.63 -7.38
CA VAL A 52 0.90 -5.47 -6.90
C VAL A 52 1.99 -5.57 -7.97
N TYR A 53 1.64 -5.74 -9.24
CA TYR A 53 2.63 -5.69 -10.33
C TYR A 53 3.44 -4.39 -10.32
N GLU A 54 2.79 -3.23 -10.24
CA GLU A 54 3.50 -1.94 -10.17
C GLU A 54 4.42 -1.83 -8.95
N ILE A 55 3.94 -2.31 -7.78
CA ILE A 55 4.73 -2.35 -6.54
C ILE A 55 5.97 -3.22 -6.70
N LEU A 56 5.83 -4.43 -7.23
CA LEU A 56 6.93 -5.37 -7.43
C LEU A 56 7.92 -4.85 -8.48
N MET A 57 7.45 -4.15 -9.50
CA MET A 57 8.31 -3.48 -10.49
C MET A 57 9.02 -2.23 -9.94
N GLY A 58 8.74 -1.82 -8.70
CA GLY A 58 9.32 -0.62 -8.08
C GLY A 58 8.78 0.69 -8.65
N ARG A 59 7.61 0.67 -9.29
CA ARG A 59 7.04 1.82 -10.01
C ARG A 59 5.89 2.45 -9.24
N TYR A 60 5.67 3.74 -9.50
CA TYR A 60 4.44 4.42 -9.13
C TYR A 60 3.56 4.61 -10.36
N ASN A 61 2.29 4.27 -10.19
CA ASN A 61 1.23 4.47 -11.16
C ASN A 61 0.12 5.26 -10.48
N ASN A 62 -0.11 6.50 -10.92
CA ASN A 62 -1.05 7.42 -10.28
C ASN A 62 -2.49 6.87 -10.16
N ASP A 63 -2.87 5.91 -11.01
CA ASP A 63 -4.19 5.28 -10.99
C ASP A 63 -4.28 4.01 -10.15
N LEU A 64 -3.15 3.36 -9.86
CA LEU A 64 -3.09 2.07 -9.18
C LEU A 64 -2.39 2.15 -7.83
N TYR A 65 -1.15 2.63 -7.81
CA TYR A 65 -0.29 2.66 -6.64
C TYR A 65 0.66 3.86 -6.66
N GLY A 66 0.64 4.70 -5.64
CA GLY A 66 1.54 5.85 -5.62
C GLY A 66 1.55 6.61 -4.30
N LYS A 67 2.46 7.58 -4.20
CA LYS A 67 2.62 8.44 -3.02
C LYS A 67 1.36 9.27 -2.75
N GLU A 68 0.98 9.37 -1.49
CA GLU A 68 -0.10 10.27 -1.01
C GLU A 68 0.56 11.32 -0.11
N LYS A 69 1.13 12.37 -0.73
CA LYS A 69 1.83 13.44 -0.01
C LYS A 69 0.81 14.38 0.64
N VAL A 70 0.64 14.29 1.95
CA VAL A 70 -0.24 15.17 2.73
C VAL A 70 0.53 16.32 3.36
N SER A 71 1.74 16.04 3.84
CA SER A 71 2.65 17.00 4.44
C SER A 71 4.10 16.53 4.30
N GLY A 72 5.06 17.36 4.71
CA GLY A 72 6.47 16.94 4.79
C GLY A 72 6.73 15.82 5.80
N LYS A 73 5.80 15.55 6.73
CA LYS A 73 5.94 14.52 7.77
C LYS A 73 5.43 13.14 7.33
N THR A 74 4.68 13.06 6.23
CA THR A 74 4.07 11.80 5.73
C THR A 74 4.95 11.17 4.66
N VAL A 75 6.25 11.13 4.92
CA VAL A 75 7.23 10.54 4.00
C VAL A 75 6.95 9.03 3.92
N ASN A 76 6.98 8.48 2.70
CA ASN A 76 6.74 7.06 2.40
C ASN A 76 5.31 6.53 2.57
N ILE A 77 4.31 7.40 2.76
CA ILE A 77 2.91 6.98 2.64
C ILE A 77 2.50 6.90 1.18
N THR A 78 1.95 5.74 0.82
CA THR A 78 1.43 5.41 -0.50
C THR A 78 0.00 4.89 -0.37
N ALA A 79 -0.70 4.72 -1.49
CA ALA A 79 -1.99 4.06 -1.50
C ALA A 79 -2.19 3.21 -2.76
N ILE A 80 -2.79 2.03 -2.56
CA ILE A 80 -3.43 1.27 -3.64
C ILE A 80 -4.83 1.85 -3.85
N LYS A 81 -5.18 2.18 -5.09
CA LYS A 81 -6.38 2.94 -5.44
C LYS A 81 -7.40 2.07 -6.18
N PHE A 82 -8.58 1.93 -5.60
CA PHE A 82 -9.71 1.22 -6.19
C PHE A 82 -10.79 2.23 -6.61
N LYS A 83 -10.81 2.53 -7.91
CA LYS A 83 -11.92 3.30 -8.52
C LYS A 83 -13.04 2.32 -8.81
N ARG A 84 -14.14 2.34 -8.05
CA ARG A 84 -15.35 1.56 -8.36
C ARG A 84 -16.29 2.33 -9.28
N ARG A 85 -17.15 1.60 -10.01
CA ARG A 85 -18.43 2.15 -10.51
C ARG A 85 -19.28 2.50 -9.28
N ASN A 86 -19.98 3.65 -9.28
CA ASN A 86 -20.83 4.16 -8.18
C ASN A 86 -20.11 5.01 -7.10
N ASN A 87 -19.16 5.87 -7.48
CA ASN A 87 -18.57 6.92 -6.63
C ASN A 87 -17.79 6.47 -5.38
N SER A 88 -17.59 5.17 -5.17
CA SER A 88 -16.69 4.64 -4.14
C SER A 88 -15.24 4.74 -4.63
N ASN A 89 -14.38 5.36 -3.81
CA ASN A 89 -12.96 5.55 -4.10
C ASN A 89 -12.16 5.01 -2.93
N ILE A 90 -12.27 3.70 -2.74
CA ILE A 90 -11.59 2.98 -1.66
C ILE A 90 -10.10 2.99 -1.94
N ARG A 91 -9.33 3.22 -0.88
CA ARG A 91 -7.88 3.14 -0.89
C ARG A 91 -7.42 2.20 0.19
N ILE A 92 -6.40 1.42 -0.10
CA ILE A 92 -5.57 0.80 0.94
C ILE A 92 -4.35 1.70 1.09
N TYR A 93 -4.23 2.40 2.22
CA TYR A 93 -3.04 3.18 2.53
C TYR A 93 -1.93 2.24 2.98
N CYS A 94 -0.73 2.49 2.47
CA CYS A 94 0.46 1.69 2.73
C CYS A 94 1.60 2.57 3.23
N LYS A 95 2.55 1.98 3.94
CA LYS A 95 3.84 2.59 4.27
C LYS A 95 4.96 1.79 3.63
N GLU A 96 5.82 2.50 2.89
CA GLU A 96 7.02 1.93 2.31
C GLU A 96 8.20 2.07 3.29
N TYR A 97 8.97 1.01 3.42
CA TYR A 97 10.24 0.97 4.14
C TYR A 97 11.30 0.63 3.10
N ILE A 98 12.18 1.59 2.85
CA ILE A 98 13.30 1.42 1.92
C ILE A 98 14.51 1.09 2.77
N ASP A 99 15.19 0.00 2.46
CA ASP A 99 16.43 -0.35 3.14
C ASP A 99 17.50 0.68 2.79
N SER A 100 18.12 1.26 3.83
CA SER A 100 19.16 2.28 3.66
C SER A 100 20.54 1.71 3.40
N GLN A 101 20.76 0.44 3.72
CA GLN A 101 22.03 -0.28 3.58
C GLN A 101 22.06 -1.12 2.31
N ILE A 102 20.92 -1.68 1.91
CA ILE A 102 20.82 -2.54 0.72
C ILE A 102 20.01 -1.83 -0.37
N PRO A 103 20.66 -1.45 -1.48
CA PRO A 103 19.96 -0.79 -2.58
C PRO A 103 18.88 -1.72 -3.16
N ASN A 104 17.77 -1.12 -3.60
CA ASN A 104 16.65 -1.80 -4.25
C ASN A 104 15.89 -2.81 -3.36
N VAL A 105 16.11 -2.83 -2.03
CA VAL A 105 15.27 -3.60 -1.11
C VAL A 105 14.18 -2.71 -0.52
N LYS A 106 12.92 -3.15 -0.62
CA LYS A 106 11.76 -2.39 -0.12
C LYS A 106 10.72 -3.32 0.51
N SER A 107 10.22 -2.93 1.66
CA SER A 107 9.05 -3.53 2.30
C SER A 107 7.85 -2.59 2.20
N VAL A 108 6.67 -3.12 1.88
CA VAL A 108 5.42 -2.36 1.82
C VAL A 108 4.42 -2.97 2.76
N VAL A 109 3.98 -2.20 3.75
CA VAL A 109 2.94 -2.60 4.70
C VAL A 109 1.63 -1.95 4.30
N MET A 110 0.61 -2.74 3.98
CA MET A 110 -0.77 -2.28 3.84
C MET A 110 -1.37 -2.08 5.23
N ILE A 111 -1.70 -0.82 5.56
CA ILE A 111 -2.03 -0.43 6.93
C ILE A 111 -3.54 -0.46 7.17
N CYS A 112 -4.32 0.15 6.28
CA CYS A 112 -5.76 0.32 6.51
C CYS A 112 -6.49 0.78 5.24
N THR A 113 -7.81 0.60 5.25
CA THR A 113 -8.69 1.05 4.17
C THR A 113 -9.31 2.42 4.49
N TYR A 114 -9.59 3.21 3.47
CA TYR A 114 -10.32 4.48 3.60
C TYR A 114 -11.12 4.76 2.33
N ASP A 115 -12.40 5.09 2.47
CA ASP A 115 -13.24 5.49 1.34
C ASP A 115 -13.17 7.01 1.12
N LYS A 116 -12.57 7.40 0.00
CA LYS A 116 -12.23 8.78 -0.28
C LYS A 116 -13.36 9.48 -1.06
N ARG A 117 -14.28 10.10 -0.34
CA ARG A 117 -15.48 10.73 -0.91
C ARG A 117 -15.24 11.96 -1.81
N THR A 118 -14.11 12.65 -1.67
CA THR A 118 -13.79 13.86 -2.46
C THR A 118 -12.43 13.70 -3.12
N GLN A 119 -12.08 14.47 -4.16
CA GLN A 119 -10.72 14.42 -4.74
C GLN A 119 -9.67 15.10 -3.85
N LYS A 120 -10.05 16.16 -3.13
CA LYS A 120 -9.14 16.92 -2.24
C LYS A 120 -8.87 16.17 -0.94
N ILE A 121 -7.71 16.42 -0.34
CA ILE A 121 -7.38 15.88 0.99
C ILE A 121 -8.05 16.78 2.02
N ASP A 122 -9.13 16.29 2.63
CA ASP A 122 -9.82 17.01 3.69
C ASP A 122 -9.10 16.87 5.04
N LYS A 123 -9.58 17.62 6.05
CA LYS A 123 -9.00 17.61 7.41
C LYS A 123 -9.07 16.21 8.04
N LYS A 124 -10.12 15.43 7.78
CA LYS A 124 -10.30 14.09 8.33
C LYS A 124 -9.28 13.12 7.75
N LEU A 125 -9.12 13.13 6.42
CA LEU A 125 -8.15 12.31 5.71
C LEU A 125 -6.72 12.71 6.09
N ARG A 126 -6.43 14.01 6.25
CA ARG A 126 -5.12 14.47 6.72
C ARG A 126 -4.82 13.94 8.13
N SER A 127 -5.75 14.07 9.06
CA SER A 127 -5.60 13.54 10.43
C SER A 127 -5.39 12.02 10.41
N PHE A 128 -6.17 11.32 9.60
CA PHE A 128 -6.04 9.88 9.40
C PHE A 128 -4.65 9.48 8.88
N ILE A 129 -4.16 10.14 7.82
CA ILE A 129 -2.85 9.84 7.23
C ILE A 129 -1.72 10.15 8.24
N ASN A 130 -1.79 11.27 8.95
CA ASN A 130 -0.81 11.62 9.98
C ASN A 130 -0.77 10.60 11.13
N ARG A 131 -1.92 10.04 11.51
CA ARG A 131 -1.99 8.99 12.53
C ARG A 131 -1.28 7.73 12.06
N ILE A 132 -1.61 7.24 10.86
CA ILE A 132 -1.05 5.98 10.35
C ILE A 132 0.43 6.12 9.95
N SER A 133 0.92 7.33 9.67
CA SER A 133 2.35 7.54 9.40
C SER A 133 3.24 7.26 10.60
N GLY A 134 2.72 7.44 11.82
CA GLY A 134 3.42 7.12 13.06
C GLY A 134 3.35 5.64 13.45
N TYR A 135 2.72 4.78 12.64
CA TYR A 135 2.71 3.34 12.90
C TYR A 135 4.03 2.73 12.46
N GLU A 136 4.65 1.96 13.35
CA GLU A 136 5.90 1.25 13.11
C GLU A 136 5.68 -0.25 13.22
N TYR A 137 6.45 -1.01 12.45
CA TYR A 137 6.34 -2.47 12.32
C TYR A 137 7.72 -3.09 12.43
N GLU A 138 7.77 -4.33 12.91
CA GLU A 138 8.97 -5.17 12.88
C GLU A 138 8.95 -5.98 11.58
N ILE A 139 9.88 -5.69 10.66
CA ILE A 139 9.91 -6.16 9.26
C ILE A 139 11.32 -6.38 8.75
#